data_AF-Q5C0B8-F1
#
_entry.id   AF-Q5C0B8-F1
#
_cell.length_a   1.000
_cell.length_b   1.000
_cell.length_c   1.000
_cell.angle_alpha   90.00
_cell.angle_beta   90.00
_cell.angle_gamma   90.00
#
_symmetry.space_group_name_H-M   'P 1'
#
loop_
_entity.id
_entity.type
_entity.pdbx_description
1 polymer ?
#
loop_
_entity_poly.entity_id
_entity_poly.type
_entity_poly.pdbx_seq_one_letter_code
_entity_poly.pdbx_strand_id
1 'polypeptide(L)'
;GRVTAKLSVPIKGSTELSRVSENNRSVAETKIRLHPSNVALVGLRRAERSGSETDAVHLDLGFSRDLSCYSVYSGQPLLIRGVNPTGCSLGVMEIFQIPISKPPAINLDKCSANLHIMVACGPYTLSNSHDPTGLFNLLRSVKQSKPHVLILLGPFVDSEHPGIQSYSETTYEELFQSRVNSVSEWCSHLSIKLIIVSSWREVHHDPVYPTPP
;
A
#
# COMPACT_ATOMS: atom_id res chain seq x y z
N GLY A 1 -12.81 15.43 -6.00
CA GLY A 1 -11.37 15.68 -6.28
C GLY A 1 -10.53 14.66 -5.54
N ARG A 2 -9.22 14.60 -5.79
CA ARG A 2 -8.29 13.78 -4.99
C ARG A 2 -7.60 14.66 -3.95
N VAL A 3 -7.44 14.19 -2.73
CA VAL A 3 -6.64 14.92 -1.74
C VAL A 3 -5.16 14.66 -1.95
N THR A 4 -4.33 15.70 -1.85
CA THR A 4 -2.86 15.57 -1.82
C THR A 4 -2.27 16.45 -0.73
N ALA A 5 -1.18 16.00 -0.10
CA ALA A 5 -0.37 16.85 0.76
C ALA A 5 0.43 17.84 -0.10
N LYS A 6 0.46 19.12 0.28
CA LYS A 6 1.36 20.12 -0.31
C LYS A 6 2.32 20.67 0.73
N LEU A 7 3.58 20.86 0.34
CA LEU A 7 4.58 21.57 1.15
C LEU A 7 4.33 23.08 1.03
N SER A 8 3.93 23.73 2.12
CA SER A 8 3.96 25.19 2.24
C SER A 8 5.27 25.60 2.93
N VAL A 9 6.30 25.98 2.16
CA VAL A 9 7.45 26.71 2.72
C VAL A 9 7.11 28.20 2.72
N PRO A 10 7.28 28.94 3.84
CA PRO A 10 7.18 30.39 3.81
C PRO A 10 8.36 30.98 3.03
N ILE A 11 8.09 31.66 1.93
CA ILE A 11 9.08 32.42 1.16
C ILE A 11 9.47 33.65 1.99
N LYS A 12 10.67 33.66 2.57
CA LYS A 12 11.31 34.91 3.01
C LYS A 12 12.01 35.55 1.81
N GLY A 13 11.74 36.84 1.62
CA GLY A 13 12.03 37.59 0.39
C GLY A 13 13.51 37.76 0.03
N SER A 14 13.73 37.69 -1.29
CA SER A 14 14.55 38.56 -2.14
C SER A 14 15.87 39.15 -1.63
N THR A 15 16.98 38.71 -2.24
CA THR A 15 17.92 39.61 -2.94
C THR A 15 18.57 38.86 -4.12
N GLU A 16 18.54 39.47 -5.31
CA GLU A 16 19.16 39.00 -6.55
C GLU A 16 20.69 38.96 -6.48
N LEU A 17 21.33 37.96 -7.10
CA LEU A 17 22.35 38.15 -8.15
C LEU A 17 22.84 36.81 -8.71
N SER A 18 22.75 36.73 -10.03
CA SER A 18 23.27 35.75 -11.00
C SER A 18 24.47 34.89 -10.59
N ARG A 19 24.36 33.57 -10.81
CA ARG A 19 25.41 32.73 -11.41
C ARG A 19 24.83 31.37 -11.80
N VAL A 20 24.89 31.07 -13.10
CA VAL A 20 24.61 29.76 -13.69
C VAL A 20 25.63 28.77 -13.12
N SER A 21 25.16 27.77 -12.39
CA SER A 21 25.92 26.56 -12.08
C SER A 21 24.94 25.40 -12.02
N GLU A 22 25.11 24.50 -12.99
CA GLU A 22 24.50 23.19 -13.03
C GLU A 22 24.76 22.48 -11.69
N ASN A 23 23.71 22.32 -10.90
CA ASN A 23 23.71 21.40 -9.78
C ASN A 23 22.35 20.70 -9.79
N ASN A 24 22.35 19.49 -10.36
CA ASN A 24 21.33 18.48 -10.13
C ASN A 24 21.36 18.11 -8.64
N ARG A 25 20.84 19.00 -7.79
CA ARG A 25 20.37 18.63 -6.46
C ARG A 25 19.10 17.84 -6.70
N SER A 26 19.17 16.54 -6.48
CA SER A 26 17.97 15.76 -6.18
C SER A 26 17.26 16.51 -5.05
N VAL A 27 16.13 17.15 -5.38
CA VAL A 27 15.24 17.67 -4.37
C VAL A 27 14.80 16.43 -3.61
N ALA A 28 15.40 16.19 -2.46
CA ALA A 28 14.94 15.19 -1.53
C ALA A 28 13.51 15.62 -1.17
N GLU A 29 12.53 15.05 -1.87
CA GLU A 29 11.12 15.20 -1.54
C GLU A 29 10.99 14.79 -0.09
N THR A 30 10.94 15.79 0.78
CA THR A 30 10.74 15.56 2.19
C THR A 30 9.33 14.99 2.25
N LYS A 31 9.20 13.69 2.56
CA LYS A 31 7.91 13.03 2.73
C LYS A 31 7.23 13.64 3.95
N ILE A 32 6.52 14.74 3.73
CA ILE A 32 5.78 15.43 4.78
C ILE A 32 4.54 14.61 5.08
N ARG A 33 4.37 14.26 6.35
CA ARG A 33 3.17 13.59 6.83
C ARG A 33 1.96 14.50 6.63
N LEU A 34 0.86 13.92 6.16
CA LEU A 34 -0.40 14.65 6.03
C LEU A 34 -0.84 15.15 7.42
N HIS A 35 -1.16 16.43 7.50
CA HIS A 35 -1.58 17.17 8.68
C HIS A 35 -2.73 18.10 8.28
N PRO A 36 -3.69 18.43 9.17
CA PRO A 36 -4.82 19.29 8.82
C PRO A 36 -4.44 20.63 8.16
N SER A 37 -3.26 21.18 8.46
CA SER A 37 -2.76 22.44 7.88
C SER A 37 -2.16 22.31 6.47
N ASN A 38 -1.89 21.10 5.97
CA ASN A 38 -1.21 20.87 4.69
C ASN A 38 -2.04 20.07 3.68
N VAL A 39 -3.35 19.98 3.93
CA VAL A 39 -4.30 19.27 3.06
C VAL A 39 -4.73 20.16 1.91
N ALA A 40 -4.66 19.64 0.69
CA ALA A 40 -5.19 20.31 -0.50
C ALA A 40 -6.02 19.33 -1.34
N LEU A 41 -7.06 19.84 -2.00
CA LEU A 41 -7.88 19.12 -2.95
C LEU A 41 -7.39 19.41 -4.37
N VAL A 42 -6.94 18.37 -5.06
CA VAL A 42 -6.55 18.40 -6.47
C VAL A 42 -7.75 18.07 -7.35
N GLY A 43 -8.11 19.01 -8.22
CA GLY A 43 -9.09 18.81 -9.28
C GLY A 43 -8.55 17.93 -10.42
N LEU A 44 -9.44 17.48 -11.30
CA LEU A 44 -9.02 16.92 -12.58
C LEU A 44 -8.42 18.06 -13.42
N ARG A 45 -7.27 17.82 -14.06
CA ARG A 45 -6.70 18.79 -15.02
C ARG A 45 -7.73 19.01 -16.13
N ARG A 46 -8.23 20.25 -16.26
CA ARG A 46 -9.00 20.65 -17.44
C ARG A 46 -8.00 20.92 -18.57
N ALA A 47 -8.23 20.31 -19.73
CA ALA A 47 -7.33 20.38 -20.89
C ALA A 47 -7.11 21.80 -21.46
N GLU A 48 -7.84 22.81 -20.98
CA GLU A 48 -7.90 24.14 -21.59
C GLU A 48 -7.11 25.23 -20.84
N ARG A 49 -6.43 24.92 -19.73
CA ARG A 49 -5.60 25.90 -19.03
C ARG A 49 -4.11 25.63 -19.25
N SER A 50 -3.55 26.36 -20.21
CA SER A 50 -2.10 26.59 -20.35
C SER A 50 -1.62 27.42 -19.15
N GLY A 51 -1.00 26.77 -18.17
CA GLY A 51 -0.41 27.45 -17.01
C GLY A 51 0.08 26.44 -15.97
N SER A 52 1.33 26.59 -15.55
CA SER A 52 2.17 25.66 -14.78
C SER A 52 1.77 25.42 -13.31
N GLU A 53 0.50 25.59 -12.95
CA GLU A 53 0.07 25.51 -11.54
C GLU A 53 -0.90 24.35 -11.35
N THR A 54 -0.51 23.39 -10.52
CA THR A 54 -1.42 22.33 -10.05
C THR A 54 -2.68 22.99 -9.47
N ASP A 55 -3.85 22.71 -10.07
CA ASP A 55 -5.18 23.19 -9.66
C ASP A 55 -5.59 22.51 -8.33
N ALA A 56 -4.80 22.78 -7.29
CA ALA A 56 -5.01 22.27 -5.94
C ALA A 56 -5.42 23.43 -5.04
N VAL A 57 -6.57 23.27 -4.40
CA VAL A 57 -7.16 24.25 -3.49
C VAL A 57 -6.90 23.78 -2.06
N HIS A 58 -6.37 24.65 -1.20
CA HIS A 58 -6.16 24.32 0.20
C HIS A 58 -7.49 24.03 0.90
N LEU A 59 -7.50 23.05 1.81
CA LEU A 59 -8.69 22.73 2.61
C LEU A 59 -8.52 23.30 4.01
N ASP A 60 -9.43 24.20 4.40
CA ASP A 60 -9.56 24.63 5.78
C ASP A 60 -10.56 23.72 6.50
N LEU A 61 -10.02 22.70 7.17
CA LEU A 61 -10.76 21.74 7.97
C LEU A 61 -11.25 22.31 9.30
N GLY A 62 -10.79 23.50 9.70
CA GLY A 62 -11.23 24.20 10.91
C GLY A 62 -12.36 25.21 10.67
N PHE A 63 -12.79 25.37 9.42
CA PHE A 63 -13.76 26.40 9.03
C PHE A 63 -15.13 26.24 9.68
N SER A 64 -15.69 25.01 9.66
CA SER A 64 -16.99 24.71 10.27
C SER A 64 -16.84 24.05 11.62
N ARG A 65 -17.59 24.53 12.61
CA ARG A 65 -17.68 23.89 13.94
C ARG A 65 -18.41 22.54 13.91
N ASP A 66 -19.22 22.32 12.86
CA ASP A 66 -20.01 21.10 12.69
C ASP A 66 -19.18 19.93 12.14
N LEU A 67 -17.98 20.20 11.61
CA LEU A 67 -17.05 19.18 11.13
C LEU A 67 -16.26 18.54 12.30
N SER A 68 -16.97 17.88 13.22
CA SER A 68 -16.37 17.32 14.44
C SER A 68 -15.55 16.05 14.20
N CYS A 69 -15.81 15.32 13.11
CA CYS A 69 -15.16 14.03 12.81
C CYS A 69 -14.87 13.90 11.32
N TYR A 70 -13.61 13.67 10.97
CA TYR A 70 -13.20 13.37 9.59
C TYR A 70 -12.04 12.39 9.56
N SER A 71 -11.91 11.64 8.46
CA SER A 71 -10.77 10.78 8.16
C SER A 71 -10.34 11.00 6.73
N VAL A 72 -9.13 11.53 6.54
CA VAL A 72 -8.57 11.90 5.25
C VAL A 72 -7.18 11.30 5.08
N TYR A 73 -6.90 10.71 3.92
CA TYR A 73 -5.56 10.24 3.54
C TYR A 73 -5.15 10.74 2.16
N SER A 74 -3.84 10.75 1.89
CA SER A 74 -3.32 11.20 0.60
C SER A 74 -3.77 10.27 -0.53
N GLY A 75 -4.23 10.83 -1.64
CA GLY A 75 -4.78 10.10 -2.78
C GLY A 75 -6.27 9.72 -2.64
N GLN A 76 -6.89 10.00 -1.48
CA GLN A 76 -8.30 9.65 -1.26
C GLN A 76 -9.22 10.45 -2.20
N PRO A 77 -10.13 9.78 -2.93
CA PRO A 77 -11.23 10.46 -3.59
C PRO A 77 -12.25 10.91 -2.54
N LEU A 78 -12.57 12.20 -2.53
CA LEU A 78 -13.55 12.79 -1.62
C LEU A 78 -14.57 13.65 -2.35
N LEU A 79 -15.77 13.69 -1.78
CA LEU A 79 -16.80 14.67 -2.06
C LEU A 79 -16.92 15.58 -0.83
N ILE A 80 -16.76 16.88 -1.03
CA ILE A 80 -16.70 17.89 0.02
C ILE A 80 -17.72 18.98 -0.29
N ARG A 81 -18.51 19.38 0.70
CA ARG A 81 -19.30 20.61 0.66
C ARG A 81 -18.53 21.68 1.44
N GLY A 82 -18.38 22.85 0.84
CA GLY A 82 -17.64 23.95 1.41
C GLY A 82 -17.77 25.22 0.57
N VAL A 83 -17.15 26.29 1.04
CA VAL A 83 -17.15 27.60 0.39
C VAL A 83 -15.73 28.03 0.04
N ASN A 84 -15.53 28.54 -1.17
CA ASN A 84 -14.23 29.08 -1.61
C ASN A 84 -14.39 30.52 -2.11
N PRO A 85 -14.53 31.50 -1.19
CA PRO A 85 -14.75 32.89 -1.58
C PRO A 85 -13.51 33.55 -2.20
N THR A 86 -12.30 33.13 -1.79
CA THR A 86 -11.03 33.74 -2.24
C THR A 86 -10.46 33.10 -3.49
N GLY A 87 -10.98 31.94 -3.90
CA GLY A 87 -10.38 31.10 -4.94
C GLY A 87 -9.20 30.25 -4.45
N CYS A 88 -8.56 30.62 -3.34
CA CYS A 88 -7.31 30.01 -2.86
C CYS A 88 -7.50 28.94 -1.76
N SER A 89 -8.59 29.00 -0.99
CA SER A 89 -8.86 28.09 0.13
C SER A 89 -10.33 27.74 0.23
N LEU A 90 -10.64 26.45 0.36
CA LEU A 90 -11.98 25.91 0.55
C LEU A 90 -12.24 25.69 2.03
N GLY A 91 -13.12 26.51 2.61
CA GLY A 91 -13.67 26.31 3.94
C GLY A 91 -14.58 25.09 3.96
N VAL A 92 -14.16 24.03 4.64
CA VAL A 92 -14.86 22.75 4.66
C VAL A 92 -16.04 22.79 5.62
N MET A 93 -17.23 22.43 5.13
CA MET A 93 -18.45 22.33 5.93
C MET A 93 -18.81 20.87 6.22
N GLU A 94 -18.80 20.03 5.19
CA GLU A 94 -19.14 18.60 5.31
C GLU A 94 -18.27 17.76 4.37
N ILE A 95 -17.88 16.57 4.83
CA ILE A 95 -17.16 15.57 4.02
C ILE A 95 -18.05 14.34 3.86
N PHE A 96 -18.37 14.00 2.63
CA PHE A 96 -19.22 12.83 2.32
C PHE A 96 -18.36 11.57 2.21
N GLN A 97 -18.76 10.52 2.92
CA GLN A 97 -18.17 9.20 2.77
C GLN A 97 -18.72 8.50 1.54
N ILE A 98 -17.83 7.83 0.80
CA ILE A 98 -18.22 6.99 -0.32
C ILE A 98 -18.96 5.76 0.24
N PRO A 99 -20.18 5.45 -0.23
CA PRO A 99 -20.93 4.31 0.27
C PRO A 99 -20.17 3.02 -0.01
N ILE A 100 -20.05 2.17 1.00
CA ILE A 100 -19.46 0.84 0.86
C ILE A 100 -20.43 -0.02 0.06
N SER A 101 -19.96 -0.60 -1.04
CA SER A 101 -20.76 -1.55 -1.83
C SER A 101 -21.23 -2.69 -0.93
N LYS A 102 -22.51 -3.04 -1.01
CA LYS A 102 -23.04 -4.19 -0.26
C LYS A 102 -22.28 -5.45 -0.69
N PRO A 103 -21.95 -6.34 0.26
CA PRO A 103 -21.36 -7.62 -0.11
C PRO A 103 -22.32 -8.37 -1.06
N PRO A 104 -21.78 -9.20 -1.97
CA PRO A 104 -22.62 -10.01 -2.84
C PRO A 104 -23.54 -10.90 -2.00
N ALA A 105 -24.77 -11.11 -2.46
CA ALA A 105 -25.73 -11.96 -1.78
C ALA A 105 -25.20 -13.40 -1.73
N ILE A 106 -25.00 -13.94 -0.53
CA ILE A 106 -24.56 -15.32 -0.32
C ILE A 106 -25.81 -16.17 -0.09
N ASN A 107 -25.95 -17.25 -0.86
CA ASN A 107 -27.01 -18.23 -0.66
C ASN A 107 -26.57 -19.22 0.44
N LEU A 108 -27.02 -18.97 1.68
CA LEU A 108 -26.64 -19.77 2.85
C LEU A 108 -27.05 -21.25 2.73
N ASP A 109 -28.09 -21.57 1.96
CA ASP A 109 -28.60 -22.93 1.81
C ASP A 109 -27.60 -23.86 1.09
N LYS A 110 -26.62 -23.28 0.38
CA LYS A 110 -25.51 -24.02 -0.26
C LYS A 110 -24.29 -24.20 0.66
N CYS A 111 -24.25 -23.54 1.81
CA CYS A 111 -23.13 -23.58 2.76
C CYS A 111 -23.41 -24.58 3.88
N SER A 112 -23.42 -25.88 3.54
CA SER A 112 -23.79 -26.94 4.50
C SER A 112 -22.64 -27.41 5.42
N ALA A 113 -21.41 -26.91 5.24
CA ALA A 113 -20.24 -27.38 5.98
C ALA A 113 -19.37 -26.24 6.51
N ASN A 114 -18.77 -26.44 7.69
CA ASN A 114 -17.83 -25.50 8.30
C ASN A 114 -16.54 -25.42 7.46
N LEU A 115 -16.29 -24.27 6.84
CA LEU A 115 -15.07 -24.01 6.09
C LEU A 115 -13.99 -23.44 7.01
N HIS A 116 -12.90 -24.19 7.18
CA HIS A 116 -11.70 -23.76 7.90
C HIS A 116 -10.61 -23.30 6.92
N ILE A 117 -10.25 -22.02 6.99
CA ILE A 117 -9.21 -21.39 6.17
C ILE A 117 -8.09 -20.90 7.08
N MET A 118 -6.85 -21.24 6.74
CA MET A 118 -5.66 -20.71 7.41
C MET A 118 -4.96 -19.71 6.48
N VAL A 119 -4.55 -18.57 7.03
CA VAL A 119 -3.85 -17.52 6.28
C VAL A 119 -2.54 -17.22 6.99
N ALA A 120 -1.44 -17.14 6.23
CA ALA A 120 -0.15 -16.71 6.72
C ALA A 120 0.52 -15.76 5.71
N CYS A 121 1.40 -14.91 6.21
CA CYS A 121 2.17 -13.95 5.42
C CYS A 121 3.64 -14.10 5.78
N GLY A 122 4.51 -14.02 4.77
CA GLY A 122 5.95 -14.01 4.98
C GLY A 122 6.44 -12.75 5.72
N PRO A 123 7.73 -12.68 6.06
CA PRO A 123 8.78 -13.63 5.65
C PRO A 123 8.70 -14.99 6.37
N TYR A 124 9.07 -16.07 5.66
CA TYR A 124 9.06 -17.43 6.20
C TYR A 124 10.43 -17.93 6.69
N THR A 125 11.44 -17.06 6.68
CA THR A 125 12.79 -17.31 7.19
C THR A 125 13.06 -16.47 8.43
N LEU A 126 14.09 -16.84 9.19
CA LEU A 126 14.58 -16.02 10.29
C LEU A 126 15.28 -14.76 9.74
N SER A 127 15.36 -13.69 10.53
CA SER A 127 15.97 -12.42 10.09
C SER A 127 17.51 -12.45 10.02
N ASN A 128 18.13 -13.41 10.69
CA ASN A 128 19.58 -13.55 10.83
C ASN A 128 20.17 -14.69 10.00
N SER A 129 19.33 -15.50 9.35
CA SER A 129 19.76 -16.67 8.58
C SER A 129 18.71 -17.04 7.54
N HIS A 130 19.14 -17.58 6.40
CA HIS A 130 18.25 -18.11 5.35
C HIS A 130 17.48 -19.39 5.72
N ASP A 131 17.53 -19.77 6.99
CA ASP A 131 16.90 -20.96 7.53
C ASP A 131 15.36 -20.88 7.41
N PRO A 132 14.71 -21.82 6.69
CA PRO A 132 13.26 -21.89 6.55
C PRO A 132 12.53 -22.45 7.80
N THR A 133 13.13 -22.38 9.00
CA THR A 133 12.49 -22.77 10.26
C THR A 133 11.10 -22.14 10.46
N GLY A 134 10.90 -20.89 10.05
CA GLY A 134 9.57 -20.24 10.08
C GLY A 134 8.53 -20.99 9.25
N LEU A 135 8.90 -21.36 8.02
CA LEU A 135 8.09 -22.17 7.12
C LEU A 135 7.77 -23.55 7.73
N PHE A 136 8.75 -24.23 8.30
CA PHE A 136 8.54 -25.55 8.91
C PHE A 136 7.62 -25.50 10.14
N ASN A 137 7.74 -24.47 10.97
CA ASN A 137 6.85 -24.27 12.11
C ASN A 137 5.41 -23.99 11.67
N LEU A 138 5.23 -23.23 10.59
CA LEU A 138 3.94 -23.02 9.95
C LEU A 138 3.35 -24.35 9.44
N LEU A 139 4.13 -25.13 8.68
CA LEU A 139 3.70 -26.44 8.16
C LEU A 139 3.33 -27.43 9.28
N ARG A 140 4.05 -27.40 10.41
CA ARG A 140 3.69 -28.19 11.60
C ARG A 140 2.31 -27.79 12.14
N SER A 141 2.04 -26.49 12.19
CA SER A 141 0.74 -25.96 12.64
C SER A 141 -0.38 -26.33 11.67
N VAL A 142 -0.14 -26.23 10.36
CA VAL A 142 -1.06 -26.66 9.29
C VAL A 142 -1.39 -28.15 9.42
N LYS A 143 -0.40 -29.00 9.71
CA LYS A 143 -0.60 -30.44 9.92
C LYS A 143 -1.46 -30.75 11.13
N GLN A 144 -1.37 -29.95 12.19
CA GLN A 144 -2.19 -30.11 13.40
C GLN A 144 -3.62 -29.63 13.17
N SER A 145 -3.80 -28.48 12.53
CA SER A 145 -5.11 -27.86 12.34
C SER A 145 -5.89 -28.36 11.12
N LYS A 146 -5.20 -28.97 10.13
CA LYS A 146 -5.74 -29.51 8.88
C LYS A 146 -6.82 -28.61 8.24
N PRO A 147 -6.48 -27.37 7.88
CA PRO A 147 -7.43 -26.47 7.23
C PRO A 147 -7.84 -27.01 5.86
N HIS A 148 -9.02 -26.63 5.38
CA HIS A 148 -9.46 -26.99 4.03
C HIS A 148 -8.70 -26.17 2.98
N VAL A 149 -8.34 -24.93 3.32
CA VAL A 149 -7.62 -24.00 2.46
C VAL A 149 -6.48 -23.34 3.24
N LEU A 150 -5.29 -23.30 2.64
CA LEU A 150 -4.14 -22.55 3.13
C LEU A 150 -3.83 -21.41 2.14
N ILE A 151 -3.90 -20.17 2.61
CA ILE A 151 -3.53 -18.98 1.83
C ILE A 151 -2.18 -18.47 2.34
N LEU A 152 -1.17 -18.48 1.49
CA LEU A 152 0.17 -17.98 1.80
C LEU A 152 0.47 -16.74 0.99
N LEU A 153 0.68 -15.62 1.68
CA LEU A 153 1.19 -14.40 1.08
C LEU A 153 2.71 -14.39 1.17
N GLY A 154 3.38 -13.97 0.09
CA GLY A 154 4.82 -13.74 0.11
C GLY A 154 5.25 -12.65 1.11
N PRO A 155 6.55 -12.39 1.27
CA PRO A 155 7.63 -12.98 0.47
C PRO A 155 8.05 -14.37 0.97
N PHE A 156 8.26 -15.30 0.04
CA PHE A 156 8.95 -16.56 0.27
C PHE A 156 10.45 -16.36 0.22
N VAL A 157 10.96 -15.56 -0.71
CA VAL A 157 12.35 -15.08 -0.74
C VAL A 157 12.32 -13.55 -0.67
N ASP A 158 12.67 -13.02 0.49
CA ASP A 158 12.48 -11.61 0.82
C ASP A 158 13.66 -10.75 0.33
N SER A 159 13.34 -9.73 -0.47
CA SER A 159 14.31 -8.78 -1.02
C SER A 159 14.93 -7.85 0.03
N GLU A 160 14.27 -7.66 1.18
CA GLU A 160 14.82 -6.89 2.31
C GLU A 160 15.54 -7.77 3.35
N HIS A 161 15.65 -9.09 3.12
CA HIS A 161 16.33 -9.97 4.06
C HIS A 161 17.83 -9.63 4.11
N PRO A 162 18.43 -9.36 5.29
CA PRO A 162 19.82 -8.85 5.38
C PRO A 162 20.86 -9.72 4.67
N GLY A 163 20.67 -11.04 4.65
CA GLY A 163 21.58 -11.98 3.99
C GLY A 163 21.29 -12.27 2.53
N ILE A 164 20.24 -11.69 1.92
CA ILE A 164 19.84 -12.08 0.54
C ILE A 164 20.88 -11.66 -0.50
N GLN A 165 21.52 -10.51 -0.31
CA GLN A 165 22.54 -10.01 -1.23
C GLN A 165 23.81 -10.86 -1.26
N SER A 166 24.12 -11.54 -0.15
CA SER A 166 25.27 -12.45 -0.04
C SER A 166 24.91 -13.90 -0.32
N TYR A 167 23.67 -14.20 -0.70
CA TYR A 167 23.25 -15.56 -1.05
C TYR A 167 23.80 -15.93 -2.43
N SER A 168 24.54 -17.03 -2.52
CA SER A 168 25.20 -17.47 -3.76
C SER A 168 25.09 -18.97 -4.02
N GLU A 169 24.28 -19.70 -3.25
CA GLU A 169 24.16 -21.16 -3.39
C GLU A 169 23.34 -21.55 -4.62
N THR A 170 22.25 -20.82 -4.89
CA THR A 170 21.35 -21.03 -6.03
C THR A 170 20.88 -19.69 -6.57
N THR A 171 20.19 -19.70 -7.70
CA THR A 171 19.42 -18.53 -8.14
C THR A 171 18.27 -18.26 -7.16
N TYR A 172 17.77 -17.01 -7.14
CA TYR A 172 16.61 -16.66 -6.33
C TYR A 172 15.33 -17.38 -6.76
N GLU A 173 15.19 -17.64 -8.06
CA GLU A 173 14.08 -18.41 -8.63
C GLU A 173 14.12 -19.87 -8.12
N GLU A 174 15.27 -20.52 -8.15
CA GLU A 174 15.44 -21.89 -7.63
C GLU A 174 15.16 -21.95 -6.13
N LEU A 175 15.61 -20.96 -5.37
CA LEU A 175 15.35 -20.87 -3.93
C LEU A 175 13.85 -20.72 -3.64
N PHE A 176 13.16 -19.89 -4.42
CA PHE A 176 11.72 -19.72 -4.34
C PHE A 176 10.98 -21.03 -4.67
N GLN A 177 11.29 -21.64 -5.81
CA GLN A 177 10.65 -22.90 -6.23
C GLN A 177 10.89 -24.01 -5.22
N SER A 178 12.10 -24.12 -4.66
CA SER A 178 12.39 -25.09 -3.60
C SER A 178 11.46 -24.94 -2.38
N ARG A 179 11.25 -23.70 -1.92
CA ARG A 179 10.36 -23.39 -0.78
C ARG A 179 8.90 -23.68 -1.12
N VAL A 180 8.43 -23.24 -2.29
CA VAL A 180 7.03 -23.43 -2.72
C VAL A 180 6.71 -24.90 -2.99
N ASN A 181 7.61 -25.63 -3.64
CA ASN A 181 7.44 -27.06 -3.91
C ASN A 181 7.35 -27.84 -2.59
N SER A 182 8.19 -27.52 -1.61
CA SER A 182 8.12 -28.11 -0.27
C SER A 182 6.75 -27.94 0.39
N VAL A 183 6.16 -26.74 0.27
CA VAL A 183 4.80 -26.46 0.79
C VAL A 183 3.74 -27.21 0.00
N SER A 184 3.85 -27.21 -1.33
CA SER A 184 2.92 -27.84 -2.26
C SER A 184 2.81 -29.35 -2.00
N GLU A 185 3.95 -30.03 -1.87
CA GLU A 185 4.02 -31.45 -1.53
C GLU A 185 3.35 -31.75 -0.18
N TRP A 186 3.63 -30.93 0.84
CA TRP A 186 2.98 -31.05 2.15
C TRP A 186 1.46 -30.89 2.08
N CYS A 187 0.99 -29.87 1.35
CA CYS A 187 -0.45 -29.62 1.19
C CYS A 187 -1.13 -30.75 0.41
N SER A 188 -0.47 -31.29 -0.62
CA SER A 188 -0.93 -32.43 -1.40
C SER A 188 -1.13 -33.66 -0.52
N HIS A 189 -0.14 -34.00 0.32
CA HIS A 189 -0.24 -35.13 1.26
C HIS A 189 -1.36 -34.98 2.30
N LEU A 190 -1.68 -33.74 2.69
CA LEU A 190 -2.71 -33.44 3.68
C LEU A 190 -4.10 -33.15 3.05
N SER A 191 -4.22 -33.22 1.71
CA SER A 191 -5.44 -32.86 0.97
C SER A 191 -5.92 -31.43 1.25
N ILE A 192 -4.99 -30.49 1.38
CA ILE A 192 -5.25 -29.06 1.64
C ILE A 192 -5.16 -28.28 0.34
N LYS A 193 -6.14 -27.41 0.07
CA LYS A 193 -6.06 -26.50 -1.09
C LYS A 193 -5.11 -25.35 -0.79
N LEU A 194 -3.99 -25.29 -1.51
CA LEU A 194 -3.00 -24.23 -1.41
C LEU A 194 -3.35 -23.06 -2.35
N ILE A 195 -3.30 -21.84 -1.84
CA ILE A 195 -3.39 -20.59 -2.60
C ILE A 195 -2.16 -19.76 -2.24
N ILE A 196 -1.39 -19.37 -3.26
CA ILE A 196 -0.22 -18.50 -3.11
C ILE A 196 -0.56 -17.12 -3.65
N VAL A 197 -0.19 -16.08 -2.92
CA VAL A 197 -0.33 -14.68 -3.33
C VAL A 197 1.06 -14.06 -3.37
N SER A 198 1.47 -13.59 -4.55
CA SER A 198 2.75 -12.93 -4.77
C SER A 198 2.86 -11.63 -3.95
N SER A 199 4.09 -11.23 -3.63
CA SER A 199 4.40 -10.01 -2.88
C SER A 199 5.40 -9.18 -3.68
N TRP A 200 5.32 -7.85 -3.58
CA TRP A 200 6.28 -6.94 -4.22
C TRP A 200 7.70 -7.07 -3.64
N ARG A 201 7.84 -7.68 -2.46
CA ARG A 201 9.12 -7.97 -1.81
C ARG A 201 9.75 -9.29 -2.25
N GLU A 202 9.09 -10.01 -3.14
CA GLU A 202 9.60 -11.27 -3.65
C GLU A 202 10.76 -10.99 -4.61
N VAL A 203 11.97 -11.43 -4.25
CA VAL A 203 13.19 -10.99 -4.95
C VAL A 203 13.33 -11.53 -6.37
N HIS A 204 12.69 -12.67 -6.68
CA HIS A 204 12.72 -13.27 -8.02
C HIS A 204 11.73 -12.62 -8.99
N HIS A 205 10.81 -11.79 -8.49
CA HIS A 205 9.72 -11.21 -9.25
C HIS A 205 9.91 -9.70 -9.46
N ASP A 206 9.29 -9.15 -10.51
CA ASP A 206 9.22 -7.70 -10.72
C ASP A 206 8.52 -7.00 -9.54
N PRO A 207 9.14 -5.97 -8.92
CA PRO A 207 8.62 -5.29 -7.74
C PRO A 207 7.58 -4.20 -8.10
N VAL A 208 6.65 -4.52 -9.00
CA VAL A 208 5.65 -3.57 -9.52
C VAL A 208 4.23 -4.07 -9.22
N TYR A 209 3.45 -3.23 -8.54
CA TYR A 209 2.05 -3.53 -8.23
C TYR A 209 1.11 -3.00 -9.33
N PRO A 210 0.05 -3.75 -9.74
CA PRO A 210 -0.31 -5.09 -9.29
C PRO A 210 0.66 -6.16 -9.80
N THR A 211 1.08 -7.07 -8.92
CA THR A 211 1.97 -8.18 -9.27
C THR A 211 1.16 -9.29 -9.94
N PRO A 212 1.62 -9.85 -11.09
CA PRO A 212 1.00 -11.03 -11.69
C PRO A 212 1.13 -12.27 -10.77
N PRO A 213 0.33 -13.32 -11.03
CA PRO A 213 0.42 -14.62 -10.34
C PRO A 213 1.72 -15.38 -10.64
#